data_AF-A0A2M6WN63-F1
#
_entry.id   AF-A0A2M6WN63-F1
#
_cell.length_a   1.000
_cell.length_b   1.000
_cell.length_c   1.000
_cell.angle_alpha   90.00
_cell.angle_beta   90.00
_cell.angle_gamma   90.00
#
_symmetry.space_group_name_H-M   'P 1'
#
loop_
_entity.id
_entity.type
_entity.pdbx_description
1 polymer ?
#
loop_
_entity_poly.entity_id
_entity_poly.type
_entity_poly.pdbx_seq_one_letter_code
_entity_poly.pdbx_strand_id
1 'polypeptide(L)'
;MNIIKEYCPQVGRCVVRTDAYGHTLRFFLHLFKEAKKDFPILSTEDVEITRFGGQHYKGSFGIEFSAKAVPESYRKINNLEIL
;
A
#
# COMPACT_ATOMS: atom_id res chain seq x y z
N MET A 1 -10.77 8.22 7.52
CA MET A 1 -9.87 7.63 6.51
C MET A 1 -9.07 6.60 7.23
N ASN A 2 -9.38 5.33 7.02
CA ASN A 2 -8.67 4.23 7.66
C ASN A 2 -7.48 3.84 6.77
N ILE A 3 -6.32 3.63 7.38
CA ILE A 3 -5.15 3.08 6.67
C ILE A 3 -5.31 1.57 6.59
N ILE A 4 -5.25 1.05 5.37
CA ILE A 4 -5.30 -0.37 5.06
C ILE A 4 -3.88 -0.80 4.71
N LYS A 5 -3.35 -1.79 5.44
CA LYS A 5 -2.02 -2.36 5.24
C LYS A 5 -2.16 -3.83 4.89
N GLU A 6 -1.71 -4.21 3.71
CA GLU A 6 -1.87 -5.55 3.16
C GLU A 6 -0.54 -6.09 2.66
N TYR A 7 -0.34 -7.40 2.75
CA TYR A 7 0.85 -8.07 2.23
C TYR A 7 0.45 -9.27 1.41
N CYS A 8 0.98 -9.38 0.20
CA CYS A 8 0.81 -10.53 -0.67
C CYS A 8 2.09 -11.39 -0.64
N PRO A 9 2.12 -12.51 0.11
CA PRO A 9 3.32 -13.34 0.22
C PRO A 9 3.71 -14.00 -1.10
N GLN A 10 2.74 -14.25 -1.99
CA GLN A 10 2.99 -14.93 -3.27
C GLN A 10 3.88 -14.11 -4.20
N VAL A 11 3.73 -12.78 -4.18
CA VAL A 11 4.54 -11.85 -5.00
C VAL A 11 5.53 -11.03 -4.18
N GLY A 12 5.51 -11.14 -2.85
CA GLY A 12 6.42 -10.43 -1.95
C GLY A 12 6.17 -8.92 -1.86
N ARG A 13 4.93 -8.48 -2.12
CA ARG A 13 4.57 -7.05 -2.20
C ARG A 13 3.68 -6.60 -1.04
N CYS A 14 4.02 -5.45 -0.47
CA CYS A 14 3.22 -4.75 0.51
C CYS A 14 2.40 -3.66 -0.16
N VAL A 15 1.17 -3.47 0.31
CA VAL A 15 0.24 -2.44 -0.12
C VAL A 15 -0.16 -1.60 1.06
N VAL A 16 -0.08 -0.28 0.90
CA VAL A 16 -0.62 0.69 1.85
C VAL A 16 -1.57 1.61 1.11
N ARG A 17 -2.84 1.58 1.51
CA ARG A 17 -3.91 2.36 0.88
C ARG A 17 -4.90 2.85 1.93
N THR A 18 -5.95 3.53 1.49
CA THR A 18 -7.02 3.97 2.40
C THR A 18 -8.39 3.59 1.86
N ASP A 19 -9.43 3.67 2.68
CA ASP A 19 -10.82 3.56 2.24
C ASP A 19 -11.40 4.87 1.64
N ALA A 20 -10.55 5.85 1.33
CA ALA A 20 -10.95 7.16 0.79
C ALA A 20 -10.74 7.28 -0.73
N TYR A 21 -11.15 8.41 -1.29
CA TYR A 21 -10.99 8.78 -2.72
C TYR A 21 -9.72 9.61 -2.99
N GLY A 22 -8.72 9.53 -2.11
CA GLY A 22 -7.49 10.31 -2.23
C GLY A 22 -6.69 9.93 -3.47
N HIS A 23 -6.29 10.94 -4.25
CA HIS A 23 -5.51 10.77 -5.49
C HIS A 23 -4.50 11.92 -5.72
N THR A 24 -4.17 12.66 -4.66
CA THR A 24 -3.23 13.78 -4.73
C THR A 24 -1.83 13.37 -4.29
N LEU A 25 -0.79 14.09 -4.72
CA LEU A 25 0.59 13.84 -4.25
C LEU A 25 0.69 13.87 -2.72
N ARG A 26 0.01 14.83 -2.07
CA ARG A 26 -0.02 14.93 -0.60
C ARG A 26 -0.61 13.68 0.06
N PHE A 27 -1.59 13.06 -0.58
CA PHE A 27 -2.18 11.80 -0.14
C PHE A 27 -1.16 10.65 -0.22
N PHE A 28 -0.45 10.50 -1.34
CA PHE A 28 0.58 9.46 -1.48
C PHE A 28 1.77 9.66 -0.53
N LEU A 29 2.21 10.91 -0.32
CA LEU A 29 3.22 11.24 0.69
C LEU A 29 2.77 10.90 2.11
N HIS A 30 1.48 11.01 2.41
CA HIS A 30 0.93 10.58 3.68
C HIS A 30 0.97 9.06 3.83
N LEU A 31 0.56 8.30 2.80
CA LEU A 31 0.67 6.84 2.81
C LEU A 31 2.12 6.37 2.97
N PHE A 32 3.06 7.03 2.29
CA PHE A 32 4.49 6.75 2.42
C PHE A 32 4.99 6.97 3.85
N LYS A 33 4.60 8.08 4.48
CA LYS A 33 4.94 8.34 5.89
C LYS A 33 4.38 7.27 6.83
N GLU A 34 3.18 6.76 6.57
CA GLU A 34 2.63 5.65 7.34
C GLU A 34 3.41 4.35 7.13
N ALA A 35 3.82 4.04 5.90
CA ALA A 35 4.66 2.88 5.61
C ALA A 35 6.06 3.00 6.26
N LYS A 36 6.67 4.19 6.28
CA LYS A 36 7.99 4.40 6.91
C LYS A 36 8.02 4.13 8.41
N LYS A 37 6.88 4.23 9.11
CA LYS A 37 6.81 3.87 10.54
C LYS A 37 7.11 2.39 10.76
N ASP A 38 6.68 1.54 9.82
CA ASP A 38 6.89 0.09 9.85
C ASP A 38 8.20 -0.31 9.13
N PHE A 39 8.59 0.47 8.12
CA PHE A 39 9.77 0.25 7.30
C PHE A 39 10.68 1.50 7.27
N PRO A 40 11.49 1.76 8.32
CA PRO A 40 12.28 3.00 8.41
C PRO A 40 13.26 3.22 7.26
N ILE A 41 13.74 2.13 6.66
CA ILE A 41 14.69 2.14 5.54
C ILE A 41 14.02 2.37 4.17
N LEU A 42 12.68 2.39 4.09
CA LEU A 42 11.96 2.58 2.84
C LEU A 42 12.28 3.95 2.23
N SER A 43 12.71 3.95 0.98
CA SER A 43 12.97 5.15 0.18
C SER A 43 11.80 5.44 -0.76
N THR A 44 11.74 6.66 -1.29
CA THR A 44 10.68 7.04 -2.26
C THR A 44 10.84 6.31 -3.59
N GLU A 45 12.06 5.88 -3.90
CA GLU A 45 12.43 5.19 -5.13
C GLU A 45 12.00 3.71 -5.12
N ASP A 46 11.79 3.14 -3.91
CA ASP A 46 11.32 1.76 -3.73
C ASP A 46 9.78 1.62 -3.85
N VAL A 47 9.07 2.72 -4.09
CA VAL A 47 7.62 2.81 -3.96
C VAL A 47 6.96 3.14 -5.29
N GLU A 48 5.98 2.32 -5.64
CA GLU A 48 5.14 2.48 -6.82
C GLU A 48 3.77 3.03 -6.41
N ILE A 49 3.27 4.05 -7.11
CA ILE A 49 1.89 4.51 -6.94
C ILE A 49 1.01 3.66 -7.85
N THR A 50 0.20 2.79 -7.26
CA THR A 50 -0.58 1.79 -8.00
C THR A 50 -2.07 2.03 -7.85
N ARG A 51 -2.81 1.75 -8.92
CA ARG A 51 -4.27 1.63 -8.89
C ARG A 51 -4.68 0.16 -8.76
N PHE A 52 -5.27 -0.20 -7.65
CA PHE A 52 -5.82 -1.52 -7.37
C PHE A 52 -7.24 -1.66 -7.93
N GLY A 53 -7.55 -2.87 -8.40
CA GLY A 53 -8.86 -3.26 -8.94
C GLY A 53 -9.96 -3.42 -7.89
N GLY A 54 -11.18 -3.61 -8.37
CA GLY A 54 -12.39 -3.83 -7.57
C GLY A 54 -13.60 -3.03 -8.05
N GLN A 55 -14.81 -3.47 -7.71
CA GLN A 55 -16.07 -2.78 -8.10
C GLN A 55 -16.28 -1.42 -7.41
N HIS A 56 -15.40 -1.04 -6.47
CA HIS A 56 -15.50 0.21 -5.72
C HIS A 56 -14.38 1.19 -6.08
N TYR A 57 -14.76 2.44 -6.35
CA TYR A 57 -13.84 3.57 -6.61
C TYR A 57 -13.09 4.04 -5.34
N LYS A 58 -13.53 3.61 -4.15
CA LYS A 58 -12.89 3.94 -2.86
C LYS A 58 -11.72 2.99 -2.62
N GLY A 59 -10.57 3.54 -2.25
CA GLY A 59 -9.38 2.75 -1.96
C GLY A 59 -8.75 2.04 -3.14
N SER A 60 -9.05 2.52 -4.35
CA SER A 60 -8.43 2.05 -5.58
C SER A 60 -7.00 2.60 -5.74
N PHE A 61 -6.61 3.68 -5.06
CA PHE A 61 -5.25 4.21 -5.14
C PHE A 61 -4.49 3.98 -3.84
N GLY A 62 -3.23 3.58 -3.96
CA GLY A 62 -2.33 3.45 -2.83
C GLY A 62 -0.87 3.40 -3.28
N ILE A 63 -0.03 2.93 -2.38
CA ILE A 63 1.37 2.67 -2.67
C ILE A 63 1.68 1.17 -2.54
N GLU A 64 2.60 0.70 -3.37
CA GLU A 64 3.10 -0.66 -3.39
C GLU A 64 4.63 -0.67 -3.29
N PHE A 65 5.19 -1.62 -2.55
CA PHE A 65 6.63 -1.79 -2.42
C PHE A 65 7.01 -3.22 -2.03
N SER A 66 8.26 -3.59 -2.26
CA SER A 66 8.79 -4.90 -1.85
C SER A 66 9.29 -4.85 -0.40
N ALA A 67 9.01 -5.90 0.39
CA ALA A 67 9.56 -6.03 1.74
C ALA A 67 9.79 -7.49 2.12
N LYS A 68 10.89 -7.77 2.82
CA LYS A 68 11.26 -9.13 3.27
C LYS A 68 10.73 -9.47 4.66
N ALA A 69 10.80 -8.53 5.59
CA ALA A 69 10.34 -8.71 6.97
C ALA A 69 9.11 -7.82 7.19
N VAL A 70 7.93 -8.41 7.03
CA VAL A 70 6.66 -7.69 7.10
C VAL A 70 6.06 -7.82 8.50
N PRO A 71 5.65 -6.72 9.16
CA PRO A 71 5.00 -6.79 10.47
C PRO A 71 3.69 -7.59 10.45
N GLU A 72 3.35 -8.22 11.57
CA GLU A 72 2.10 -8.98 11.72
C GLU A 72 0.84 -8.12 11.58
N SER A 73 0.96 -6.79 11.72
CA SER A 73 -0.12 -5.83 11.53
C SER A 73 -0.61 -5.75 10.07
N TYR A 74 0.17 -6.26 9.11
CA TYR A 74 -0.23 -6.33 7.72
C TYR A 74 -1.17 -7.50 7.47
N ARG A 75 -2.36 -7.21 6.94
CA ARG A 75 -3.32 -8.26 6.56
C ARG A 75 -2.77 -9.04 5.36
N LYS A 76 -2.58 -10.35 5.53
CA LYS A 76 -2.19 -11.21 4.41
C LYS A 76 -3.33 -11.33 3.40
N ILE A 77 -3.01 -11.10 2.14
CA ILE A 77 -3.91 -11.31 1.01
C ILE A 77 -3.30 -12.34 0.06
N ASN A 78 -4.16 -13.07 -0.66
CA ASN A 78 -3.70 -14.13 -1.54
C ASN A 78 -3.22 -13.58 -2.89
N ASN A 79 -3.92 -12.56 -3.43
CA ASN A 79 -3.67 -12.01 -4.76
C ASN A 79 -3.70 -10.48 -4.73
N LEU A 80 -2.91 -9.84 -5.59
CA LEU A 80 -3.05 -8.44 -5.95
C LEU A 80 -3.86 -8.34 -7.24
N GLU A 81 -5.05 -7.74 -7.17
CA GLU A 81 -5.79 -7.35 -8.37
C GLU A 81 -5.28 -5.97 -8.82
N ILE A 82 -4.43 -5.95 -9.83
CA ILE A 82 -3.90 -4.73 -10.46
C ILE A 82 -4.66 -4.52 -11.78
N LEU A 83 -5.11 -3.28 -12.04
CA LEU A 83 -5.81 -2.88 -13.26
C LEU A 83 -4.84 -2.40 -14.34
#